data_AF-A0A1V4ZUN7-F1
#
_entry.id   AF-A0A1V4ZUN7-F1
#
_cell.length_a   1.000
_cell.length_b   1.000
_cell.length_c   1.000
_cell.angle_alpha   90.00
_cell.angle_beta   90.00
_cell.angle_gamma   90.00
#
_symmetry.space_group_name_H-M   'P 1'
#
loop_
_entity.id
_entity.type
_entity.pdbx_description
1 polymer ?
#
loop_
_entity_poly.entity_id
_entity_poly.type
_entity_poly.pdbx_seq_one_letter_code
_entity_poly.pdbx_strand_id
1 'polypeptide(L)'
;MDNKNLIYFGVIIALLIAVAAPFIASSNPDGLESAFFGIFGAKEIHGSELDEDAAGAAEEQVQEITGNTFSFGSPFPDYSIEGMEKAGEALAIAIGTLLVLGIALGLGRVLSRSE
;
A
#
# COMPACT_ATOMS: atom_id res chain seq x y z
N MET A 1 -11.14 -29.36 12.62
CA MET A 1 -9.94 -28.94 11.88
C MET A 1 -8.92 -28.52 12.92
N ASP A 2 -7.71 -29.07 12.88
CA ASP A 2 -6.72 -28.80 13.93
C ASP A 2 -6.16 -27.37 13.83
N ASN A 3 -5.75 -26.79 14.96
CA ASN A 3 -5.22 -25.41 15.01
C ASN A 3 -4.05 -25.19 14.04
N LYS A 4 -3.22 -26.22 13.82
CA LYS A 4 -2.13 -26.16 12.83
C LYS A 4 -2.67 -26.03 11.41
N ASN A 5 -3.71 -26.78 11.07
CA ASN A 5 -4.34 -26.73 9.75
C ASN A 5 -5.02 -25.39 9.51
N LEU A 6 -5.60 -24.77 10.55
CA LEU A 6 -6.14 -23.41 10.48
C LEU A 6 -5.04 -22.38 10.18
N ILE A 7 -3.88 -22.47 10.85
CA ILE A 7 -2.75 -21.56 10.59
C ILE A 7 -2.22 -21.74 9.17
N TYR A 8 -1.97 -22.98 8.72
CA TYR A 8 -1.50 -23.24 7.35
C TYR A 8 -2.49 -22.73 6.31
N PHE A 9 -3.78 -22.99 6.50
CA PHE A 9 -4.81 -22.50 5.59
C PHE A 9 -4.84 -20.97 5.54
N GLY A 10 -4.79 -20.31 6.70
CA GLY A 10 -4.76 -18.84 6.78
C GLY A 10 -3.53 -18.25 6.08
N VAL A 11 -2.35 -18.83 6.28
CA VAL A 11 -1.11 -18.39 5.61
C VAL A 11 -1.22 -18.55 4.09
N ILE A 12 -1.74 -19.68 3.60
CA ILE A 12 -1.93 -19.91 2.16
C ILE A 12 -2.86 -18.84 1.57
N ILE A 13 -4.00 -18.58 2.21
CA ILE A 13 -4.95 -17.56 1.75
C ILE A 13 -4.32 -16.16 1.77
N ALA A 14 -3.58 -15.81 2.84
CA ALA A 14 -2.91 -14.52 2.94
C ALA A 14 -1.89 -14.32 1.79
N LEU A 15 -1.12 -15.34 1.46
CA LEU A 15 -0.16 -15.28 0.35
C LEU A 15 -0.83 -15.18 -1.02
N LEU A 16 -1.93 -15.90 -1.22
CA LEU A 16 -2.72 -15.78 -2.45
C LEU A 16 -3.26 -14.36 -2.64
N ILE A 17 -3.80 -13.75 -1.57
CA ILE A 17 -4.28 -12.36 -1.60
C ILE A 17 -3.12 -11.40 -1.84
N ALA A 18 -1.98 -11.58 -1.16
CA ALA A 18 -0.81 -10.72 -1.32
C ALA A 18 -0.31 -10.64 -2.77
N VAL A 19 -0.28 -11.78 -3.47
CA VAL A 19 0.13 -11.83 -4.88
C VAL A 19 -0.96 -11.29 -5.81
N ALA A 20 -2.23 -11.54 -5.51
CA ALA A 20 -3.34 -11.10 -6.36
C ALA A 20 -3.62 -9.59 -6.23
N ALA A 21 -3.38 -8.99 -5.06
CA ALA A 21 -3.77 -7.63 -4.71
C ALA A 21 -3.36 -6.56 -5.75
N PRO A 22 -2.09 -6.50 -6.24
CA PRO A 22 -1.69 -5.49 -7.23
C PRO A 22 -2.47 -5.55 -8.56
N PHE A 23 -2.99 -6.71 -8.91
CA PHE A 23 -3.70 -6.92 -10.18
C PHE A 23 -5.19 -6.63 -10.09
N ILE A 24 -5.75 -6.68 -8.88
CA ILE A 24 -7.17 -6.45 -8.63
C ILE A 24 -7.44 -5.08 -7.98
N ALA A 25 -6.42 -4.46 -7.39
CA ALA A 25 -6.53 -3.14 -6.78
C ALA A 25 -6.74 -2.07 -7.87
N SER A 26 -7.60 -1.11 -7.57
CA SER A 26 -7.84 0.02 -8.45
C SER A 26 -6.61 0.93 -8.45
N SER A 27 -6.22 1.42 -9.64
CA SER A 27 -5.20 2.44 -9.81
C SER A 27 -5.73 3.87 -9.62
N ASN A 28 -7.01 4.03 -9.25
CA ASN A 28 -7.60 5.33 -9.00
C ASN A 28 -7.09 5.89 -7.66
N PRO A 29 -6.94 7.22 -7.53
CA PRO A 29 -6.48 7.83 -6.29
C PRO A 29 -7.44 7.50 -5.15
N ASP A 30 -6.87 7.28 -3.98
CA ASP A 30 -7.61 6.85 -2.80
C ASP A 30 -8.54 7.94 -2.26
N GLY A 31 -9.23 7.68 -1.15
CA GLY A 31 -10.17 8.66 -0.58
C GLY A 31 -9.49 9.97 -0.13
N LEU A 32 -8.23 9.91 0.31
CA LEU A 32 -7.48 11.08 0.77
C LEU A 32 -6.97 11.88 -0.43
N GLU A 33 -6.35 11.20 -1.40
CA GLU A 33 -5.88 11.78 -2.65
C GLU A 33 -7.03 12.35 -3.48
N SER A 34 -8.17 11.64 -3.58
CA SER A 34 -9.34 12.14 -4.30
C SER A 34 -9.97 13.36 -3.64
N ALA A 35 -9.94 13.45 -2.31
CA ALA A 35 -10.40 14.66 -1.60
C ALA A 35 -9.43 15.83 -1.83
N PHE A 36 -8.13 15.55 -1.79
CA PHE A 36 -7.08 16.51 -2.08
C PHE A 36 -7.21 17.05 -3.52
N PHE A 37 -7.04 16.20 -4.53
CA PHE A 37 -7.11 16.58 -5.93
C PHE A 37 -8.47 17.15 -6.33
N GLY A 38 -9.53 16.72 -5.66
CA GLY A 38 -10.87 17.27 -5.78
C GLY A 38 -10.98 18.76 -5.44
N ILE A 39 -10.36 19.17 -4.33
CA ILE A 39 -10.37 20.58 -3.89
C ILE A 39 -9.58 21.47 -4.85
N PHE A 40 -8.47 20.95 -5.40
CA PHE A 40 -7.61 21.69 -6.31
C PHE A 40 -8.04 21.59 -7.78
N GLY A 41 -9.17 20.96 -8.07
CA GLY A 41 -9.72 20.86 -9.43
C GLY A 41 -8.95 19.91 -10.37
N ALA A 42 -8.02 19.13 -9.84
CA ALA A 42 -7.27 18.12 -10.58
C ALA A 42 -8.08 16.83 -10.81
N LYS A 43 -9.19 16.67 -10.09
CA LYS A 43 -10.08 15.52 -10.21
C LYS A 43 -11.52 15.92 -9.92
N GLU A 44 -12.48 15.34 -10.64
CA GLU A 44 -13.88 15.45 -10.23
C GLU A 44 -14.15 14.63 -8.96
N ILE A 45 -14.87 15.18 -7.99
CA ILE A 45 -15.11 14.54 -6.66
C ILE A 45 -15.73 13.14 -6.78
N HIS A 46 -16.56 12.90 -7.80
CA HIS A 46 -17.16 11.58 -8.09
C HIS A 46 -16.59 10.92 -9.34
N GLY A 47 -15.60 11.54 -9.98
CA GLY A 47 -14.94 11.00 -11.17
C GLY A 47 -13.85 9.99 -10.83
N SER A 48 -13.49 9.15 -11.80
CA SER A 48 -12.35 8.24 -11.70
C SER A 48 -11.09 8.77 -12.34
N GLU A 49 -11.21 9.77 -13.22
CA GLU A 49 -10.10 10.32 -13.98
C GLU A 49 -9.39 11.42 -13.17
N LEU A 50 -8.07 11.34 -13.15
CA LEU A 50 -7.18 12.34 -12.57
C LEU A 50 -6.49 13.06 -13.73
N ASP A 51 -6.54 14.39 -13.73
CA ASP A 51 -5.70 15.22 -14.59
C ASP A 51 -4.31 15.29 -13.93
N GLU A 52 -3.35 14.53 -14.46
CA GLU A 52 -2.00 14.42 -13.90
C GLU A 52 -1.23 15.76 -13.93
N ASP A 53 -1.47 16.60 -14.95
CA ASP A 53 -0.84 17.92 -15.06
C ASP A 53 -1.40 18.85 -13.97
N ALA A 54 -2.72 18.84 -13.77
CA ALA A 54 -3.35 19.61 -12.70
C ALA A 54 -3.03 19.05 -11.30
N ALA A 55 -2.82 17.74 -11.17
CA ALA A 55 -2.43 17.08 -9.92
C ALA A 55 -1.04 17.54 -9.47
N GLY A 56 -0.06 17.57 -10.39
CA GLY A 56 1.27 18.10 -10.10
C GLY A 56 1.24 19.57 -9.69
N ALA A 57 0.44 20.38 -10.39
CA ALA A 57 0.25 21.79 -10.03
C ALA A 57 -0.44 21.97 -8.67
N ALA A 58 -1.34 21.07 -8.27
CA ALA A 58 -2.00 21.10 -6.96
C ALA A 58 -1.01 20.86 -5.81
N GLU A 59 -0.10 19.89 -5.98
CA GLU A 59 0.95 19.62 -4.99
C GLU A 59 1.91 20.80 -4.83
N GLU A 60 2.33 21.42 -5.94
CA GLU A 60 3.18 22.62 -5.91
C GLU A 60 2.50 23.79 -5.20
N GLN A 61 1.24 24.08 -5.54
CA GLN A 61 0.44 25.14 -4.90
C GLN A 61 0.33 24.93 -3.38
N VAL A 62 0.14 23.69 -2.92
CA VAL A 62 0.04 23.40 -1.49
C VAL A 62 1.36 23.66 -0.79
N GLN A 63 2.48 23.24 -1.40
CA GLN A 63 3.80 23.52 -0.86
C GLN A 63 4.07 25.02 -0.75
N GLU A 64 3.63 25.82 -1.74
CA GLU A 64 3.74 27.28 -1.71
C GLU A 64 2.87 27.91 -0.59
N ILE A 65 1.62 27.49 -0.45
CA ILE A 65 0.67 28.04 0.53
C ILE A 65 1.10 27.69 1.97
N THR A 66 1.50 26.43 2.20
CA THR A 66 1.81 25.96 3.55
C THR A 66 3.27 26.17 3.93
N GLY A 67 4.15 26.45 2.96
CA GLY A 67 5.61 26.46 3.14
C GLY A 67 6.18 25.10 3.56
N ASN A 68 5.42 24.02 3.36
CA ASN A 68 5.79 22.69 3.84
C ASN A 68 6.65 21.99 2.77
N THR A 69 7.96 22.12 2.89
CA THR A 69 8.94 21.44 2.04
C THR A 69 9.34 20.05 2.57
N PHE A 70 8.71 19.61 3.67
CA PHE A 70 8.96 18.27 4.18
C PHE A 70 8.38 17.23 3.21
N SER A 71 9.28 16.57 2.50
CA SER A 71 8.99 15.39 1.69
C SER A 71 9.87 14.24 2.18
N PHE A 72 9.23 13.15 2.58
CA PHE A 72 9.91 11.89 2.86
C PHE A 72 9.54 10.91 1.77
N GLY A 73 10.50 10.61 0.88
CA GLY A 73 10.31 9.63 -0.18
C GLY A 73 10.12 8.24 0.43
N SER A 74 8.97 7.61 0.14
CA SER A 74 8.77 6.19 0.46
C SER A 74 9.86 5.35 -0.22
N PRO A 75 10.50 4.38 0.47
CA PRO A 75 11.47 3.49 -0.15
C PRO A 75 10.87 2.62 -1.26
N PHE A 76 9.56 2.38 -1.22
CA PHE A 76 8.79 1.66 -2.25
C PHE A 76 7.46 2.40 -2.46
N PRO A 77 7.43 3.48 -3.27
CA PRO A 77 6.19 4.18 -3.62
C PRO A 77 5.26 3.20 -4.34
N ASP A 78 4.00 3.14 -3.93
CA ASP A 78 2.99 2.21 -4.48
C ASP A 78 3.41 0.74 -4.49
N TYR A 79 4.32 0.35 -3.58
CA TYR A 79 4.95 -0.97 -3.55
C TYR A 79 5.78 -1.31 -4.81
N SER A 80 6.07 -0.33 -5.66
CA SER A 80 6.80 -0.53 -6.92
C SER A 80 8.29 -0.83 -6.69
N ILE A 81 8.85 -1.66 -7.56
CA ILE A 81 10.29 -1.96 -7.63
C ILE A 81 10.75 -1.65 -9.05
N GLU A 82 11.79 -0.80 -9.16
CA GLU A 82 12.33 -0.37 -10.44
C GLU A 82 12.72 -1.57 -11.33
N GLY A 83 12.27 -1.54 -12.58
CA GLY A 83 12.55 -2.58 -13.56
C GLY A 83 11.74 -3.88 -13.40
N MET A 84 10.80 -3.94 -12.45
CA MET A 84 9.98 -5.15 -12.20
C MET A 84 8.48 -4.96 -12.44
N GLU A 85 8.03 -3.75 -12.80
CA GLU A 85 6.63 -3.43 -13.09
C GLU A 85 5.66 -4.02 -12.02
N LYS A 86 4.52 -4.58 -12.45
CA LYS A 86 3.53 -5.22 -11.57
C LYS A 86 4.07 -6.44 -10.81
N ALA A 87 5.09 -7.12 -11.32
CA ALA A 87 5.73 -8.21 -10.58
C ALA A 87 6.50 -7.69 -9.36
N GLY A 88 7.03 -6.46 -9.44
CA GLY A 88 7.66 -5.76 -8.32
C GLY A 88 6.68 -5.48 -7.18
N GLU A 89 5.50 -4.95 -7.52
CA GLU A 89 4.41 -4.71 -6.55
C GLU A 89 4.00 -5.99 -5.82
N ALA A 90 3.77 -7.07 -6.56
CA ALA A 90 3.41 -8.36 -5.98
C ALA A 90 4.51 -8.92 -5.06
N LEU A 91 5.77 -8.76 -5.46
CA LEU A 91 6.92 -9.20 -4.66
C LEU A 91 7.06 -8.39 -3.37
N ALA A 92 6.94 -7.07 -3.44
CA ALA A 92 7.01 -6.19 -2.28
C ALA A 92 5.92 -6.53 -1.24
N ILE A 93 4.67 -6.71 -1.69
CA ILE A 93 3.55 -7.08 -0.81
C ILE A 93 3.75 -8.48 -0.24
N ALA A 94 4.19 -9.46 -1.03
CA ALA A 94 4.45 -10.83 -0.56
C ALA A 94 5.56 -10.88 0.49
N ILE A 95 6.68 -10.17 0.28
CA ILE A 95 7.79 -10.08 1.24
C ILE A 95 7.31 -9.41 2.52
N GLY A 96 6.59 -8.29 2.43
CA GLY A 96 6.03 -7.59 3.59
C GLY A 96 5.10 -8.50 4.39
N THR A 97 4.24 -9.26 3.71
CA THR A 97 3.32 -10.23 4.33
C THR A 97 4.09 -11.32 5.08
N LEU A 98 5.12 -11.91 4.46
CA LEU A 98 5.96 -12.92 5.11
C LEU A 98 6.71 -12.37 6.32
N LEU A 99 7.20 -11.13 6.22
CA LEU A 99 7.90 -10.46 7.32
C LEU A 99 6.95 -10.26 8.52
N VAL A 100 5.75 -9.74 8.28
CA VAL A 100 4.74 -9.54 9.35
C VAL A 100 4.32 -10.87 9.96
N LEU A 101 4.06 -11.91 9.16
CA LEU A 101 3.75 -13.25 9.66
C LEU A 101 4.90 -13.82 10.49
N GLY A 102 6.14 -13.67 10.02
CA GLY A 102 7.34 -14.11 10.73
C GLY A 102 7.49 -13.43 12.09
N ILE A 103 7.29 -12.11 12.14
CA ILE A 103 7.31 -11.33 13.39
C ILE A 103 6.17 -11.79 14.32
N ALA A 104 4.94 -11.90 13.82
CA ALA A 104 3.79 -12.29 14.63
C ALA A 104 3.95 -13.69 15.23
N LEU A 105 4.39 -14.66 14.44
CA LEU A 105 4.67 -16.02 14.91
C LEU A 105 5.87 -16.07 15.86
N GLY A 106 6.91 -15.28 15.58
CA GLY A 106 8.09 -15.15 16.43
C GLY A 106 7.75 -14.57 17.79
N LEU A 107 7.07 -13.44 17.84
CA LEU A 107 6.58 -12.80 19.05
C LEU A 107 5.63 -13.71 19.82
N GLY A 108 4.66 -14.31 19.12
CA GLY A 108 3.72 -15.26 19.72
C GLY A 108 4.45 -16.42 20.41
N ARG A 109 5.53 -16.94 19.80
CA ARG A 109 6.33 -18.02 20.36
C ARG A 109 7.22 -17.60 21.53
N VAL A 110 7.75 -16.38 21.53
CA VAL A 110 8.55 -15.84 22.64
C VAL A 110 7.66 -15.51 23.83
N LEU A 111 6.52 -14.86 23.60
CA LEU A 111 5.58 -14.47 24.64
C LEU A 111 4.84 -15.68 25.22
N SER A 112 4.52 -16.71 24.42
CA SER A 112 3.90 -17.93 24.94
C SER A 112 4.83 -18.80 25.79
N ARG A 113 6.12 -18.43 25.91
CA ARG A 113 7.12 -19.13 26.72
C ARG A 113 7.38 -18.48 28.07
N SER A 114 6.65 -17.42 28.44
CA SER A 114 6.91 -16.67 29.68
C SER A 114 6.30 -17.29 30.96
N GLU A 115 6.13 -18.61 31.00
CA GLU A 115 5.89 -19.38 32.23
C GLU A 115 6.89 -20.53 32.33
#